data_AF-A0A061J7B5-F1
#
_entry.id   AF-A0A061J7B5-F1
#
_cell.length_a   1.000
_cell.length_b   1.000
_cell.length_c   1.000
_cell.angle_alpha   90.00
_cell.angle_beta   90.00
_cell.angle_gamma   90.00
#
_symmetry.space_group_name_H-M   'P 1'
#
loop_
_entity.id
_entity.type
_entity.pdbx_description
1 polymer ?
#
loop_
_entity_poly.entity_id
_entity_poly.type
_entity_poly.pdbx_seq_one_letter_code
_entity_poly.pdbx_strand_id
1 'polypeptide(L)'
;MESKLRAWESLRNDARQADSAIERQLNVLEGISRFGDNTSSCQFKVTGDGAASSAAQVEMAQREFNRQRNEVETSLQRFESLLETMADTARALPPESTAQNHTERFLQLAADKRRTVARLVADFKRRREWVELMPSVTNDLEAHREGEGVRFLIEEQESLRHTQRRLNTILTQVDTSREQLRGQRDAFTRMEDRAMQIALRVPLIKKVLGRIDSRRRREALILGGVIGACMLLVIFFW
;
A
#
# COMPACT_ATOMS: atom_id res chain seq x y z
N MET A 1 -32.69 -58.07 -13.71
CA MET A 1 -32.01 -56.77 -13.94
C MET A 1 -32.58 -55.69 -13.03
N GLU A 2 -33.91 -55.58 -12.91
CA GLU A 2 -34.56 -54.63 -11.99
C GLU A 2 -34.17 -54.78 -10.51
N SER A 3 -33.96 -56.00 -10.03
CA SER A 3 -33.52 -56.23 -8.64
C SER A 3 -32.13 -55.65 -8.34
N LYS A 4 -31.19 -55.73 -9.29
CA LYS A 4 -29.84 -55.16 -9.15
C LYS A 4 -29.85 -53.63 -9.25
N LEU A 5 -30.72 -53.07 -10.09
CA LEU A 5 -30.97 -51.63 -10.17
C LEU A 5 -31.56 -51.08 -8.85
N ARG A 6 -32.54 -51.78 -8.26
CA ARG A 6 -33.11 -51.40 -6.95
C ARG A 6 -32.10 -51.48 -5.82
N ALA A 7 -31.25 -52.51 -5.81
CA ALA A 7 -30.15 -52.64 -4.85
C ALA A 7 -29.14 -51.50 -5.02
N TRP A 8 -28.75 -51.15 -6.25
CA TRP A 8 -27.87 -50.02 -6.48
C TRP A 8 -28.49 -48.68 -6.04
N GLU A 9 -29.78 -48.46 -6.31
CA GLU A 9 -30.48 -47.23 -5.88
C GLU A 9 -30.62 -47.15 -4.35
N SER A 10 -30.78 -48.27 -3.64
CA SER A 10 -30.74 -48.25 -2.16
C SER A 10 -29.34 -47.91 -1.65
N LEU A 11 -28.28 -48.53 -2.20
CA LEU A 11 -26.89 -48.19 -1.85
C LEU A 11 -26.58 -46.71 -2.13
N ARG A 12 -27.13 -46.15 -3.21
CA ARG A 12 -26.97 -44.73 -3.54
C ARG A 12 -27.63 -43.82 -2.51
N ASN A 13 -28.83 -44.18 -2.02
CA ASN A 13 -29.52 -43.41 -0.99
C ASN A 13 -28.77 -43.50 0.35
N ASP A 14 -28.26 -44.68 0.70
CA ASP A 14 -27.43 -44.88 1.88
C ASP A 14 -26.13 -44.08 1.79
N ALA A 15 -25.49 -44.07 0.61
CA ALA A 15 -24.31 -43.25 0.34
C ALA A 15 -24.61 -41.76 0.51
N ARG A 16 -25.74 -41.25 -0.01
CA ARG A 16 -26.16 -39.84 0.20
C ARG A 16 -26.41 -39.51 1.68
N GLN A 17 -27.00 -40.44 2.43
CA GLN A 17 -27.25 -40.23 3.85
C GLN A 17 -25.92 -40.17 4.63
N ALA A 18 -25.00 -41.10 4.36
CA ALA A 18 -23.65 -41.09 4.91
C ALA A 18 -22.88 -39.80 4.54
N ASP A 19 -23.01 -39.36 3.29
CA ASP A 19 -22.41 -38.14 2.77
C ASP A 19 -22.84 -36.89 3.57
N SER A 20 -24.15 -36.73 3.78
CA SER A 20 -24.75 -35.64 4.56
C SER A 20 -24.39 -35.70 6.06
N ALA A 21 -24.12 -36.89 6.59
CA ALA A 21 -23.65 -37.05 7.96
C ALA A 21 -22.19 -36.59 8.10
N ILE A 22 -21.34 -36.96 7.14
CA ILE A 22 -19.93 -36.54 7.10
C ILE A 22 -19.85 -35.01 6.96
N GLU A 23 -20.68 -34.38 6.12
CA GLU A 23 -20.70 -32.91 6.00
C GLU A 23 -21.03 -32.22 7.32
N ARG A 24 -22.01 -32.73 8.07
CA ARG A 24 -22.32 -32.18 9.40
C ARG A 24 -21.15 -32.33 10.37
N GLN A 25 -20.49 -33.47 10.37
CA GLN A 25 -19.31 -33.69 11.23
C GLN A 25 -18.13 -32.81 10.81
N LEU A 26 -17.91 -32.61 9.51
CA LEU A 26 -16.89 -31.69 8.98
C LEU A 26 -17.15 -30.25 9.41
N ASN A 27 -18.40 -29.79 9.40
CA ASN A 27 -18.75 -28.44 9.86
C ASN A 27 -18.46 -28.25 11.35
N VAL A 28 -18.72 -29.28 12.18
CA VAL A 28 -18.36 -29.26 13.60
C VAL A 28 -16.84 -29.23 13.78
N LEU A 29 -16.11 -30.06 13.04
CA LEU A 29 -14.66 -30.09 13.05
C LEU A 29 -14.05 -28.75 12.60
N GLU A 30 -14.64 -28.11 11.59
CA GLU A 30 -14.25 -26.78 11.12
C GLU A 30 -14.51 -25.73 12.21
N GLY A 31 -15.66 -25.76 12.88
CA GLY A 31 -15.95 -24.89 14.01
C GLY A 31 -14.91 -25.00 15.14
N ILE A 32 -14.48 -26.22 15.46
CA ILE A 32 -13.42 -26.45 16.46
C ILE A 32 -12.06 -25.99 15.93
N SER A 33 -11.78 -26.16 14.64
CA SER A 33 -10.54 -25.67 14.03
C SER A 33 -10.42 -24.12 14.07
N ARG A 34 -11.55 -23.42 14.14
CA ARG A 34 -11.66 -21.96 14.28
C ARG A 34 -11.61 -21.45 15.73
N PHE A 35 -11.34 -22.31 16.72
CA PHE A 35 -11.34 -22.00 18.16
C PHE A 35 -10.53 -20.74 18.57
N GLY A 36 -9.56 -20.29 17.75
CA GLY A 36 -8.79 -19.07 18.01
C GLY A 36 -9.34 -17.74 17.44
N ASP A 37 -10.31 -17.75 16.52
CA ASP A 37 -10.78 -16.50 15.88
C ASP A 37 -11.65 -15.66 16.83
N ASN A 38 -12.36 -16.32 17.76
CA ASN A 38 -13.20 -15.66 18.76
C ASN A 38 -12.41 -14.98 19.89
N THR A 39 -11.12 -15.31 20.05
CA THR A 39 -10.23 -14.68 21.04
C THR A 39 -9.95 -13.21 20.70
N SER A 40 -10.28 -12.76 19.47
CA SER A 40 -10.19 -11.36 19.05
C SER A 40 -11.19 -10.42 19.76
N SER A 41 -12.17 -10.96 20.50
CA SER A 41 -13.20 -10.16 21.19
C SER A 41 -13.09 -10.17 22.72
N CYS A 42 -12.22 -11.00 23.32
CA CYS A 42 -11.94 -10.94 24.75
C CYS A 42 -10.66 -10.13 25.03
N GLN A 43 -10.87 -8.82 25.15
CA GLN A 43 -10.18 -7.91 26.07
C GLN A 43 -8.84 -8.44 26.64
N PHE A 44 -7.75 -7.99 26.02
CA PHE A 44 -6.38 -8.02 26.53
C PHE A 44 -6.34 -7.37 27.91
N LYS A 45 -6.46 -8.18 28.96
CA LYS A 45 -6.01 -7.87 30.31
C LYS A 45 -5.06 -8.98 30.71
N VAL A 46 -3.78 -8.78 30.36
CA VAL A 46 -2.67 -9.64 30.75
C VAL A 46 -2.47 -9.45 32.26
N THR A 47 -3.13 -10.29 33.05
CA THR A 47 -2.63 -10.66 34.37
C THR A 47 -1.78 -11.90 34.18
N GLY A 48 -0.55 -11.90 34.70
CA GLY A 48 0.51 -12.90 34.46
C GLY A 48 0.21 -14.37 34.78
N ASP A 49 -1.02 -14.72 35.17
CA ASP A 49 -1.54 -16.10 35.31
C ASP A 49 -2.23 -16.65 34.04
N GLY A 50 -2.32 -15.85 32.96
CA GLY A 50 -3.02 -16.22 31.73
C GLY A 50 -2.36 -17.32 30.89
N ALA A 51 -1.05 -17.52 30.99
CA ALA A 51 -0.31 -18.47 30.15
C ALA A 51 -0.61 -19.95 30.51
N ALA A 52 -0.80 -20.25 31.80
CA ALA A 52 -1.15 -21.60 32.25
C ALA A 52 -2.61 -21.95 31.87
N SER A 53 -3.51 -20.97 31.91
CA SER A 53 -4.91 -21.16 31.52
C SER A 53 -5.10 -21.26 30.00
N SER A 54 -4.30 -20.57 29.19
CA SER A 54 -4.33 -20.70 27.73
C SER A 54 -3.77 -22.04 27.27
N ALA A 55 -2.67 -22.53 27.86
CA ALA A 55 -2.12 -23.85 27.55
C ALA A 55 -3.11 -24.99 27.87
N ALA A 56 -3.76 -24.93 29.04
CA ALA A 56 -4.79 -25.91 29.43
C ALA A 56 -6.01 -25.87 28.49
N GLN A 57 -6.43 -24.69 28.02
CA GLN A 57 -7.51 -24.53 27.05
C GLN A 57 -7.14 -25.12 25.68
N VAL A 58 -5.89 -24.93 25.24
CA VAL A 58 -5.37 -25.50 23.99
C VAL A 58 -5.34 -27.03 24.05
N GLU A 59 -4.90 -27.62 25.18
CA GLU A 59 -4.92 -29.07 25.36
C GLU A 59 -6.34 -29.65 25.33
N MET A 60 -7.31 -28.98 25.95
CA MET A 60 -8.71 -29.41 25.93
C MET A 60 -9.30 -29.33 24.51
N ALA A 61 -9.03 -28.25 23.78
CA ALA A 61 -9.43 -28.11 22.39
C ALA A 61 -8.77 -29.17 21.48
N GLN A 62 -7.51 -29.55 21.75
CA GLN A 62 -6.79 -30.61 21.04
C GLN A 62 -7.43 -31.98 21.24
N ARG A 63 -7.86 -32.31 22.47
CA ARG A 63 -8.54 -33.57 22.77
C ARG A 63 -9.87 -33.65 22.05
N GLU A 64 -10.64 -32.56 22.07
CA GLU A 64 -11.93 -32.49 21.39
C GLU A 64 -11.76 -32.57 19.87
N PHE A 65 -10.79 -31.85 19.30
CA PHE A 65 -10.47 -31.94 17.88
C PHE A 65 -10.07 -33.36 17.45
N ASN A 66 -9.21 -34.03 18.24
CA ASN A 66 -8.79 -35.41 17.94
C ASN A 66 -9.96 -36.40 18.03
N ARG A 67 -10.87 -36.22 18.99
CA ARG A 67 -12.06 -37.06 19.12
C ARG A 67 -12.96 -36.94 17.89
N GLN A 68 -13.31 -35.71 17.51
CA GLN A 68 -14.16 -35.45 16.33
C GLN A 68 -13.49 -35.89 15.03
N ARG A 69 -12.17 -35.69 14.91
CA ARG A 69 -11.39 -36.19 13.78
C ARG A 69 -11.50 -37.71 13.65
N ASN A 70 -11.32 -38.45 14.73
CA ASN A 70 -11.41 -39.92 14.70
C ASN A 70 -12.82 -40.39 14.32
N GLU A 71 -13.85 -39.69 14.78
CA GLU A 71 -15.25 -39.95 14.40
C GLU A 71 -15.48 -39.72 12.90
N VAL A 72 -14.94 -38.63 12.33
CA VAL A 72 -14.99 -38.34 10.88
C VAL A 72 -14.19 -39.36 10.07
N GLU A 73 -12.99 -39.75 10.52
CA GLU A 73 -12.19 -40.76 9.84
C GLU A 73 -12.90 -42.12 9.82
N THR A 74 -13.57 -42.49 10.92
CA THR A 74 -14.36 -43.73 10.99
C THR A 74 -15.59 -43.69 10.07
N SER A 75 -16.30 -42.55 10.01
CA SER A 75 -17.44 -42.41 9.11
C SER A 75 -17.02 -42.38 7.63
N LEU A 76 -15.86 -41.79 7.32
CA LEU A 76 -15.28 -41.77 5.98
C LEU A 76 -14.82 -43.16 5.53
N GLN A 77 -14.21 -43.96 6.41
CA GLN A 77 -13.88 -45.37 6.12
C GLN A 77 -15.13 -46.21 5.83
N ARG A 78 -16.22 -46.01 6.60
CA ARG A 78 -17.50 -46.68 6.33
C ARG A 78 -18.07 -46.26 4.98
N PHE A 79 -18.00 -44.98 4.65
CA PHE A 79 -18.44 -44.46 3.35
C PHE A 79 -17.62 -45.07 2.20
N GLU A 80 -16.29 -45.12 2.31
CA GLU A 80 -15.42 -45.77 1.31
C GLU A 80 -15.78 -47.25 1.12
N SER A 81 -16.06 -48.00 2.19
CA SER A 81 -16.50 -49.40 2.09
C SER A 81 -17.85 -49.56 1.38
N LEU A 82 -18.79 -48.63 1.61
CA LEU A 82 -20.07 -48.60 0.89
C LEU A 82 -19.85 -48.27 -0.59
N LEU A 83 -18.97 -47.32 -0.90
CA LEU A 83 -18.63 -46.98 -2.28
C LEU A 83 -17.97 -48.14 -3.03
N GLU A 84 -17.14 -48.95 -2.38
CA GLU A 84 -16.57 -50.15 -2.99
C GLU A 84 -17.68 -51.16 -3.36
N THR A 85 -18.62 -51.42 -2.44
CA THR A 85 -19.78 -52.30 -2.74
C THR A 85 -20.69 -51.72 -3.82
N MET A 86 -20.79 -50.40 -3.91
CA MET A 86 -21.53 -49.69 -4.96
C MET A 86 -20.81 -49.77 -6.32
N ALA A 87 -19.47 -49.72 -6.33
CA ALA A 87 -18.63 -49.90 -7.51
C ALA A 87 -18.70 -51.32 -8.05
N ASP A 88 -18.65 -52.32 -7.17
CA ASP A 88 -18.80 -53.74 -7.55
C ASP A 88 -20.17 -54.02 -8.18
N THR A 89 -21.24 -53.48 -7.58
CA THR A 89 -22.61 -53.62 -8.11
C THR A 89 -22.83 -52.84 -9.40
N ALA A 90 -22.19 -51.67 -9.57
CA ALA A 90 -22.22 -50.89 -10.81
C ALA A 90 -21.42 -51.55 -11.95
N ARG A 91 -20.32 -52.25 -11.65
CA ARG A 91 -19.52 -53.00 -12.63
C ARG A 91 -20.24 -54.24 -13.15
N ALA A 92 -21.14 -54.80 -12.35
CA ALA A 92 -22.01 -55.91 -12.75
C ALA A 92 -23.23 -55.49 -13.61
N LEU A 93 -23.39 -54.19 -13.87
CA LEU A 93 -24.41 -53.59 -14.74
C LEU A 93 -23.81 -53.16 -16.10
N PRO A 94 -24.62 -53.08 -17.17
CA PRO A 94 -24.12 -52.74 -18.51
C PRO A 94 -23.51 -51.32 -18.59
N PRO A 95 -22.53 -51.11 -19.49
CA PRO A 95 -21.66 -49.93 -19.57
C PRO A 95 -22.33 -48.62 -20.02
N GLU A 96 -23.63 -48.63 -20.37
CA GLU A 96 -24.39 -47.46 -20.83
C GLU A 96 -25.25 -46.84 -19.70
N SER A 97 -24.93 -47.12 -18.44
CA SER A 97 -25.74 -46.69 -17.30
C SER A 97 -25.15 -45.48 -16.57
N THR A 98 -26.01 -44.52 -16.23
CA THR A 98 -25.72 -43.36 -15.36
C THR A 98 -25.14 -43.76 -13.99
N ALA A 99 -25.27 -45.04 -13.61
CA ALA A 99 -24.75 -45.62 -12.40
C ALA A 99 -23.22 -45.56 -12.29
N GLN A 100 -22.48 -45.78 -13.38
CA GLN A 100 -21.01 -45.71 -13.37
C GLN A 100 -20.53 -44.27 -13.14
N ASN A 101 -21.07 -43.30 -13.90
CA ASN A 101 -20.79 -41.88 -13.72
C ASN A 101 -21.10 -41.38 -12.30
N HIS A 102 -22.22 -41.83 -11.71
CA HIS A 102 -22.57 -41.47 -10.33
C HIS A 102 -21.57 -42.05 -9.32
N THR A 103 -21.15 -43.30 -9.52
CA THR A 103 -20.20 -43.96 -8.62
C THR A 103 -18.81 -43.31 -8.69
N GLU A 104 -18.31 -43.00 -9.90
CA GLU A 104 -17.07 -42.25 -10.08
C GLU A 104 -17.11 -40.88 -9.39
N ARG A 105 -18.25 -40.18 -9.48
CA ARG A 105 -18.43 -38.90 -8.79
C ARG A 105 -18.41 -39.05 -7.27
N PHE A 106 -18.99 -40.11 -6.71
CA PHE A 106 -18.93 -40.36 -5.27
C PHE A 106 -17.52 -40.71 -4.80
N LEU A 107 -16.73 -41.44 -5.59
CA LEU A 107 -15.31 -41.70 -5.31
C LEU A 107 -14.49 -40.41 -5.31
N GLN A 108 -14.72 -39.51 -6.28
CA GLN A 108 -14.10 -38.18 -6.29
C GLN A 108 -14.49 -37.38 -5.04
N LEU A 109 -15.76 -37.40 -4.65
CA LEU A 109 -16.27 -36.71 -3.47
C LEU A 109 -15.63 -37.24 -2.16
N ALA A 110 -15.45 -38.56 -2.03
CA ALA A 110 -14.75 -39.16 -0.90
C ALA A 110 -13.30 -38.67 -0.81
N ALA A 111 -12.60 -38.65 -1.95
CA ALA A 111 -11.22 -38.15 -2.02
C ALA A 111 -11.13 -36.65 -1.65
N ASP A 112 -12.09 -35.83 -2.10
CA ASP A 112 -12.18 -34.42 -1.73
C ASP A 112 -12.41 -34.23 -0.22
N LYS A 113 -13.33 -35.00 0.38
CA LYS A 113 -13.54 -34.99 1.84
C LYS A 113 -12.30 -35.41 2.62
N ARG A 114 -11.53 -36.36 2.13
CA ARG A 114 -10.25 -36.74 2.75
C ARG A 114 -9.22 -35.61 2.67
N ARG A 115 -9.18 -34.88 1.55
CA ARG A 115 -8.33 -33.68 1.41
C ARG A 115 -8.77 -32.55 2.34
N THR A 116 -10.07 -32.32 2.52
CA THR A 116 -10.55 -31.28 3.45
C THR A 116 -10.19 -31.61 4.90
N VAL A 117 -10.35 -32.87 5.34
CA VAL A 117 -9.90 -33.30 6.67
C VAL A 117 -8.40 -33.06 6.84
N ALA A 118 -7.57 -33.45 5.87
CA ALA A 118 -6.13 -33.23 5.93
C ALA A 118 -5.76 -31.74 6.02
N ARG A 119 -6.47 -30.86 5.28
CA ARG A 119 -6.31 -29.40 5.37
C ARG A 119 -6.68 -28.89 6.76
N LEU A 120 -7.85 -29.26 7.29
CA LEU A 120 -8.30 -28.86 8.63
C LEU A 120 -7.31 -29.27 9.73
N VAL A 121 -6.71 -30.46 9.60
CA VAL A 121 -5.67 -30.92 10.54
C VAL A 121 -4.41 -30.06 10.45
N ALA A 122 -3.97 -29.71 9.24
CA ALA A 122 -2.80 -28.84 9.05
C ALA A 122 -3.07 -27.43 9.59
N ASP A 123 -4.27 -26.89 9.35
CA ASP A 123 -4.68 -25.57 9.84
C ASP A 123 -4.77 -25.54 11.36
N PHE A 124 -5.33 -26.59 11.98
CA PHE A 124 -5.38 -26.72 13.43
C PHE A 124 -3.98 -26.80 14.06
N LYS A 125 -3.07 -27.59 13.49
CA LYS A 125 -1.67 -27.66 13.94
C LYS A 125 -0.96 -26.32 13.85
N ARG A 126 -1.08 -25.63 12.71
CA ARG A 126 -0.53 -24.30 12.53
C ARG A 126 -1.05 -23.36 13.62
N ARG A 127 -2.37 -23.28 13.82
CA ARG A 127 -2.95 -22.39 14.84
C ARG A 127 -2.46 -22.73 16.25
N ARG A 128 -2.30 -24.02 16.57
CA ARG A 128 -1.73 -24.45 17.85
C ARG A 128 -0.31 -23.95 18.05
N GLU A 129 0.56 -24.15 17.06
CA GLU A 129 1.93 -23.65 17.07
C GLU A 129 1.97 -22.12 17.26
N TRP A 130 1.07 -21.39 16.59
CA TRP A 130 0.93 -19.95 16.77
C TRP A 130 0.54 -19.55 18.20
N VAL A 131 -0.42 -20.24 18.81
CA VAL A 131 -0.84 -19.96 20.20
C VAL A 131 0.26 -20.33 21.20
N GLU A 132 1.04 -21.37 20.94
CA GLU A 132 2.17 -21.77 21.78
C GLU A 132 3.33 -20.76 21.70
N LEU A 133 3.56 -20.16 20.53
CA LEU A 133 4.61 -19.17 20.31
C LEU A 133 4.21 -17.75 20.74
N MET A 134 2.91 -17.42 20.72
CA MET A 134 2.41 -16.08 21.05
C MET A 134 2.87 -15.53 22.41
N PRO A 135 2.84 -16.29 23.52
CA PRO A 135 3.33 -15.83 24.82
C PRO A 135 4.81 -15.44 24.80
N SER A 136 5.62 -16.16 24.03
CA SER A 136 7.05 -15.85 23.87
C SER A 136 7.25 -14.56 23.08
N VAL A 137 6.47 -14.35 22.01
CA VAL A 137 6.53 -13.14 21.19
C VAL A 137 5.99 -11.92 21.94
N THR A 138 4.92 -12.07 22.73
CA THR A 138 4.41 -10.95 23.53
C THR A 138 5.37 -10.53 24.63
N ASN A 139 6.06 -11.49 25.28
CA ASN A 139 7.07 -11.17 26.28
C ASN A 139 8.29 -10.48 25.65
N ASP A 140 8.74 -10.94 24.47
CA ASP A 140 9.84 -10.30 23.75
C ASP A 140 9.44 -8.91 23.22
N LEU A 141 8.21 -8.74 22.75
CA LEU A 141 7.67 -7.45 22.31
C LEU A 141 7.51 -6.47 23.48
N GLU A 142 7.10 -6.94 24.66
CA GLU A 142 7.02 -6.12 25.87
C GLU A 142 8.41 -5.66 26.32
N ALA A 143 9.40 -6.57 26.30
CA ALA A 143 10.81 -6.22 26.56
C ALA A 143 11.37 -5.24 25.50
N HIS A 144 11.02 -5.41 24.23
CA HIS A 144 11.40 -4.47 23.17
C HIS A 144 10.71 -3.11 23.33
N ARG A 145 9.44 -3.08 23.71
CA ARG A 145 8.66 -1.85 23.91
C ARG A 145 9.23 -0.99 25.06
N GLU A 146 9.64 -1.63 26.15
CA GLU A 146 10.32 -0.93 27.26
C GLU A 146 11.65 -0.32 26.81
N GLY A 147 12.40 -1.00 25.94
CA GLY A 147 13.63 -0.47 25.34
C GLY A 147 13.41 0.58 24.24
N GLU A 148 12.35 0.47 23.46
CA GLU A 148 12.02 1.36 22.35
C GLU A 148 11.53 2.73 22.84
N GLY A 149 10.80 2.79 23.96
CA GLY A 149 10.41 4.07 24.57
C GLY A 149 11.61 4.94 24.94
N VAL A 150 12.68 4.34 25.48
CA VAL A 150 13.93 5.06 25.79
C VAL A 150 14.67 5.47 24.52
N ARG A 151 14.71 4.60 23.49
CA ARG A 151 15.34 4.92 22.20
C ARG A 151 14.60 6.03 21.46
N PHE A 152 13.27 6.01 21.47
CA PHE A 152 12.42 7.03 20.88
C PHE A 152 12.64 8.41 21.53
N LEU A 153 12.73 8.48 22.85
CA LEU A 153 13.04 9.72 23.56
C LEU A 153 14.43 10.27 23.21
N ILE A 154 15.42 9.39 23.02
CA ILE A 154 16.78 9.78 22.59
C ILE A 154 16.75 10.33 21.15
N GLU A 155 16.04 9.66 20.24
CA GLU A 155 15.89 10.10 18.85
C GLU A 155 15.12 11.43 18.74
N GLU A 156 14.07 11.61 19.55
CA GLU A 156 13.34 12.87 19.63
C GLU A 156 14.25 14.00 20.13
N GLN A 157 15.08 13.74 21.15
CA GLN A 157 16.05 14.71 21.65
C GLN A 157 17.09 15.09 20.59
N GLU A 158 17.53 14.14 19.75
CA GLU A 158 18.45 14.41 18.66
C GLU A 158 17.78 15.24 17.54
N SER A 159 16.54 14.92 17.19
CA SER A 159 15.73 15.69 16.23
C SER A 159 15.48 17.14 16.70
N LEU A 160 15.18 17.33 18.00
CA LEU A 160 15.06 18.65 18.63
C LEU A 160 16.36 19.45 18.52
N ARG A 161 17.50 18.83 18.85
CA ARG A 161 18.81 19.47 18.70
C ARG A 161 19.11 19.84 17.25
N HIS A 162 18.75 18.97 16.30
CA HIS A 162 18.94 19.23 14.88
C HIS A 162 18.07 20.38 14.37
N THR A 163 16.85 20.49 14.89
CA THR A 163 15.92 21.60 14.58
C THR A 163 16.40 22.91 15.19
N GLN A 164 16.91 22.90 16.42
CA GLN A 164 17.51 24.07 17.07
C GLN A 164 18.71 24.61 16.27
N ARG A 165 19.59 23.72 15.77
CA ARG A 165 20.70 24.13 14.90
C ARG A 165 20.22 24.78 13.60
N ARG A 166 19.22 24.18 12.94
CA ARG A 166 18.62 24.75 11.72
C ARG A 166 17.99 26.11 11.95
N LEU A 167 17.26 26.29 13.06
CA LEU A 167 16.69 27.59 13.42
C LEU A 167 17.77 28.66 13.62
N ASN A 168 18.89 28.31 14.27
CA ASN A 168 20.01 29.24 14.41
C ASN A 168 20.62 29.61 13.05
N THR A 169 20.79 28.64 12.14
CA THR A 169 21.27 28.94 10.78
C THR A 169 20.33 29.88 10.03
N ILE A 170 19.01 29.63 10.08
CA ILE A 170 18.01 30.50 9.46
C ILE A 170 18.05 31.90 10.08
N LEU A 171 18.17 32.00 11.40
CA LEU A 171 18.27 33.29 12.09
C LEU A 171 19.50 34.08 11.61
N THR A 172 20.66 33.43 11.48
CA THR A 172 21.86 34.07 10.93
C THR A 172 21.71 34.44 9.45
N GLN A 173 21.02 33.63 8.66
CA GLN A 173 20.75 33.92 7.25
C GLN A 173 19.80 35.12 7.08
N VAL A 174 18.80 35.25 7.95
CA VAL A 174 17.88 36.40 7.94
C VAL A 174 18.63 37.68 8.31
N ASP A 175 19.51 37.64 9.31
CA ASP A 175 20.27 38.82 9.71
C ASP A 175 21.25 39.29 8.62
N THR A 176 21.95 38.33 7.98
CA THR A 176 22.82 38.64 6.84
C THR A 176 22.03 39.15 5.62
N SER A 177 20.85 38.60 5.33
CA SER A 177 19.98 39.10 4.26
C SER A 177 19.45 40.51 4.56
N ARG A 178 19.16 40.82 5.82
CA ARG A 178 18.75 42.17 6.24
C ARG A 178 19.86 43.19 6.00
N GLU A 179 21.10 42.84 6.34
CA GLU A 179 22.26 43.71 6.08
C GLU A 179 22.51 43.88 4.58
N GLN A 180 22.38 42.81 3.79
CA GLN A 180 22.49 42.89 2.32
C GLN A 180 21.43 43.81 1.70
N LEU A 181 20.16 43.72 2.12
CA LEU A 181 19.10 44.61 1.62
C LEU A 181 19.35 46.07 2.02
N ARG A 182 19.90 46.30 3.21
CA ARG A 182 20.32 47.64 3.65
C ARG A 182 21.46 48.17 2.76
N GLY A 183 22.48 47.35 2.49
CA GLY A 183 23.56 47.72 1.57
C GLY A 183 23.07 47.97 0.13
N GLN A 184 22.11 47.17 -0.36
CA GLN A 184 21.47 47.40 -1.66
C GLN A 184 20.71 48.73 -1.70
N ARG A 185 19.99 49.08 -0.64
CA ARG A 185 19.32 50.38 -0.52
C ARG A 185 20.32 51.54 -0.59
N ASP A 186 21.44 51.43 0.12
CA ASP A 186 22.51 52.45 0.07
C ASP A 186 23.18 52.51 -1.31
N ALA A 187 23.22 51.41 -2.06
CA ALA A 187 23.68 51.41 -3.45
C ALA A 187 22.67 52.11 -4.38
N PHE A 188 21.37 51.87 -4.21
CA PHE A 188 20.33 52.53 -4.99
C PHE A 188 20.29 54.05 -4.76
N THR A 189 20.43 54.51 -3.51
CA THR A 189 20.51 55.95 -3.22
C THR A 189 21.74 56.59 -3.90
N ARG A 190 22.88 55.90 -3.91
CA ARG A 190 24.07 56.35 -4.68
C ARG A 190 23.84 56.35 -6.19
N MET A 191 23.08 55.39 -6.72
CA MET A 191 22.71 55.37 -8.14
C MET A 191 21.78 56.51 -8.49
N GLU A 192 20.80 56.81 -7.64
CA GLU A 192 19.89 57.95 -7.77
C GLU A 192 20.67 59.26 -7.80
N ASP A 193 21.64 59.45 -6.89
CA ASP A 193 22.51 60.63 -6.89
C ASP A 193 23.30 60.77 -8.20
N ARG A 194 23.87 59.67 -8.71
CA ARG A 194 24.59 59.67 -9.98
C ARG A 194 23.67 59.94 -11.17
N ALA A 195 22.47 59.36 -11.17
CA ALA A 195 21.46 59.58 -12.20
C ALA A 195 21.00 61.05 -12.20
N MET A 196 20.81 61.65 -11.03
CA MET A 196 20.51 63.08 -10.87
C MET A 196 21.66 63.94 -11.41
N GLN A 197 22.92 63.59 -11.10
CA GLN A 197 24.09 64.29 -11.66
C GLN A 197 24.15 64.19 -13.20
N ILE A 198 23.81 63.03 -13.78
CA ILE A 198 23.73 62.86 -15.25
C ILE A 198 22.57 63.69 -15.81
N ALA A 199 21.40 63.67 -15.18
CA ALA A 199 20.24 64.45 -15.59
C ALA A 199 20.54 65.96 -15.63
N LEU A 200 21.35 66.47 -14.70
CA LEU A 200 21.86 67.85 -14.72
C LEU A 200 22.79 68.14 -15.90
N ARG A 201 23.49 67.13 -16.46
CA ARG A 201 24.38 67.27 -17.63
C ARG A 201 23.69 67.07 -18.98
N VAL A 202 22.57 66.34 -19.03
CA VAL A 202 21.75 66.16 -20.26
C VAL A 202 21.33 67.49 -20.93
N PRO A 203 20.87 68.55 -20.22
CA PRO A 203 20.53 69.82 -20.88
C PRO A 203 21.75 70.55 -21.45
N LEU A 204 22.95 70.33 -20.90
CA LEU A 204 24.20 70.87 -21.45
C LEU A 204 24.54 70.20 -22.78
N ILE A 205 24.37 68.87 -22.86
CA ILE A 205 24.55 68.11 -24.11
C ILE A 205 23.53 68.57 -25.16
N LYS A 206 22.26 68.76 -24.77
CA LYS A 206 21.23 69.31 -25.67
C LYS A 206 21.58 70.71 -26.18
N LYS A 207 22.15 71.59 -25.33
CA LYS A 207 22.65 72.91 -25.78
C LYS A 207 23.78 72.81 -26.79
N VAL A 208 24.72 71.87 -26.62
CA VAL A 208 25.82 71.65 -27.57
C VAL A 208 25.31 71.08 -28.89
N LEU A 209 24.41 70.08 -28.83
CA LEU A 209 23.81 69.46 -30.01
C LEU A 209 22.96 70.47 -30.82
N GLY A 210 22.20 71.33 -30.13
CA GLY A 210 21.43 72.40 -30.77
C GLY A 210 22.31 73.43 -31.49
N ARG A 211 23.50 73.76 -30.97
CA ARG A 211 24.44 74.63 -31.70
C ARG A 211 24.94 73.97 -32.99
N ILE A 212 25.20 72.67 -32.97
CA ILE A 212 25.68 71.92 -34.15
C ILE A 212 24.60 71.87 -35.23
N ASP A 213 23.35 71.57 -34.87
CA ASP A 213 22.22 71.57 -35.82
C ASP A 213 22.01 72.95 -36.45
N SER A 214 22.09 74.03 -35.66
CA SER A 214 21.91 75.39 -36.17
C SER A 214 22.96 75.80 -37.21
N ARG A 215 24.21 75.31 -37.07
CA ARG A 215 25.29 75.57 -38.03
C ARG A 215 25.06 74.81 -39.34
N ARG A 216 24.63 73.55 -39.25
CA ARG A 216 24.31 72.72 -40.42
C ARG A 216 23.12 73.26 -41.22
N ARG A 217 22.09 73.80 -40.55
CA ARG A 217 20.96 74.46 -41.23
C ARG A 217 21.37 75.72 -41.97
N ARG A 218 22.26 76.54 -41.38
CA ARG A 218 22.79 77.73 -42.05
C ARG A 218 23.59 77.38 -43.30
N GLU A 219 24.45 76.37 -43.21
CA GLU A 219 25.25 75.90 -44.35
C GLU A 219 24.37 75.32 -45.48
N ALA A 220 23.33 74.55 -45.15
CA ALA A 220 22.39 74.01 -46.14
C ALA A 220 21.56 75.10 -46.85
N LEU A 221 21.14 76.15 -46.14
CA LEU A 221 20.42 77.28 -46.74
C LEU A 221 21.30 78.06 -47.73
N ILE A 222 22.57 78.28 -47.38
CA ILE A 222 23.53 78.94 -48.29
C ILE A 222 23.73 78.10 -49.55
N LEU A 223 23.95 76.79 -49.40
CA LEU A 223 24.16 75.89 -50.53
C LEU A 223 22.93 75.82 -51.45
N GLY A 224 21.74 75.67 -50.88
CA GLY A 224 20.48 75.66 -51.63
C GLY A 224 20.22 76.99 -52.34
N GLY A 225 20.55 78.11 -51.70
CA GLY A 225 20.45 79.45 -52.31
C GLY A 225 21.37 79.60 -53.52
N VAL A 226 22.62 79.14 -53.45
CA VAL A 226 23.57 79.19 -54.57
C VAL A 226 23.08 78.33 -55.74
N ILE A 227 22.61 77.10 -55.46
CA ILE A 227 22.09 76.21 -56.51
C ILE A 227 20.83 76.80 -57.16
N GLY A 228 19.91 77.33 -56.36
CA GLY A 228 18.69 77.97 -56.86
C GLY A 228 18.98 79.23 -57.69
N ALA A 229 19.92 80.06 -57.25
CA ALA A 229 20.36 81.25 -58.00
C ALA A 229 21.02 80.86 -59.33
N CYS A 230 21.85 79.80 -59.33
CA CYS A 230 22.49 79.30 -60.55
C CYS A 230 21.46 78.76 -61.54
N MET A 231 20.45 78.01 -61.08
CA MET A 231 19.36 77.52 -61.93
C MET A 231 18.51 78.66 -62.51
N LEU A 232 18.21 79.70 -61.71
CA LEU A 232 17.49 80.88 -62.18
C LEU A 232 18.26 81.65 -63.25
N LEU A 233 19.57 81.84 -63.06
CA LEU A 233 20.41 82.51 -64.06
C LEU A 233 20.45 81.75 -65.39
N VAL A 234 20.55 80.42 -65.35
CA VAL A 234 20.50 79.60 -66.57
C VAL A 234 19.17 79.78 -67.28
N ILE A 235 18.05 79.76 -66.56
CA ILE A 235 16.71 79.93 -67.16
C ILE A 235 16.46 81.33 -67.71
N PHE A 236 17.10 82.36 -67.15
CA PHE A 236 16.89 83.74 -67.58
C PHE A 236 17.81 84.15 -68.74
N PHE A 237 18.96 83.48 -68.86
CA PHE A 237 19.97 83.79 -69.88
C PHE A 237 19.86 82.89 -71.13
N TRP A 238 19.08 81.80 -71.06
CA TRP A 238 18.82 80.85 -72.15
C TRP A 238 17.40 81.03 -72.67
#